data_AF-A0A840A7J1-F1
#
_entry.id   AF-A0A840A7J1-F1
#
_cell.length_a   1.000
_cell.length_b   1.000
_cell.length_c   1.000
_cell.angle_alpha   90.00
_cell.angle_beta   90.00
_cell.angle_gamma   90.00
#
_symmetry.space_group_name_H-M   'P 1'
#
loop_
_entity.id
_entity.type
_entity.pdbx_description
1 polymer ?
#
loop_
_entity_poly.entity_id
_entity_poly.type
_entity_poly.pdbx_seq_one_letter_code
_entity_poly.pdbx_strand_id
1 'polypeptide(L)'
;MLQPVSALTEMPEAWRAALRPHPEGGWTDPFSDRPLPPGGAELLRELWYDRAAENAQVAALVGMDRWKQGAMREAFTGPAGAPPFAASAEAALALALRHTRKGAIAAWATRLPPGFAARCAAAGVPLLHVEDGFVRSVGLGVNFVTAGSLCVDPYAPHYDPGAQSLLERILTNTDFPPDLLERARAFRARIVALGLTKYNLRGGPRPQVPEAAGGRPRILVPGQVEDDASVRLGGAGIRRNLELLEAVRAANPTAWIAYRPHPDVQTGYRRGYVTRGEALAFADVFLPEGDIATLFAQVEEVHTLTSLAGFEALLRGLRVTTYGQPFYAGWGLTTDRKPPPRRGRPLSLDALVAGALLLYPRYTDPVTGLPCPPETLLDRLGQHEAWPPLPTGRRLYDRLWWRPQGWLLRQVRHFGLWQR
;
A
#
# COMPACT_ATOMS: atom_id res chain seq x y z
N MET A 1 -20.16 -11.65 -1.72
CA MET A 1 -20.15 -11.54 -0.24
C MET A 1 -19.79 -12.91 0.31
N LEU A 2 -18.71 -12.98 1.08
CA LEU A 2 -18.39 -14.17 1.88
C LEU A 2 -19.56 -14.44 2.83
N GLN A 3 -19.92 -15.72 3.03
CA GLN A 3 -21.06 -16.07 3.89
C GLN A 3 -20.75 -15.69 5.34
N PRO A 4 -21.72 -15.20 6.13
CA PRO A 4 -21.52 -15.01 7.57
C PRO A 4 -21.16 -16.36 8.20
N VAL A 5 -19.99 -16.43 8.83
CA VAL A 5 -19.58 -17.62 9.57
C VAL A 5 -20.30 -17.59 10.91
N SER A 6 -20.89 -18.72 11.33
CA SER A 6 -21.61 -18.83 12.60
C SER A 6 -20.77 -18.35 13.79
N ALA A 7 -21.44 -17.91 14.86
CA ALA A 7 -20.89 -17.51 16.17
C ALA A 7 -19.99 -18.56 16.89
N LEU A 8 -19.67 -19.67 16.22
CA LEU A 8 -18.83 -20.78 16.67
C LEU A 8 -17.46 -20.82 15.97
N THR A 9 -17.06 -19.78 15.24
CA THR A 9 -15.69 -19.75 14.71
C THR A 9 -14.73 -19.50 15.86
N GLU A 10 -14.10 -20.56 16.35
CA GLU A 10 -13.13 -20.45 17.42
C GLU A 10 -11.91 -19.65 16.96
N MET A 11 -11.52 -18.66 17.76
CA MET A 11 -10.26 -17.95 17.55
C MET A 11 -9.05 -18.90 17.67
N PRO A 12 -7.91 -18.66 16.99
CA PRO A 12 -6.68 -19.40 17.27
C PRO A 12 -6.30 -19.35 18.76
N GLU A 13 -5.86 -20.48 19.32
CA GLU A 13 -5.50 -20.58 20.73
C GLU A 13 -4.40 -19.58 21.12
N ALA A 14 -3.41 -19.39 20.26
CA ALA A 14 -2.34 -18.42 20.46
C ALA A 14 -2.85 -16.99 20.61
N TRP A 15 -3.93 -16.61 19.90
CA TRP A 15 -4.52 -15.28 20.03
C TRP A 15 -5.26 -15.17 21.37
N ARG A 16 -6.00 -16.21 21.79
CA ARG A 16 -6.65 -16.23 23.11
C ARG A 16 -5.66 -16.06 24.25
N ALA A 17 -4.54 -16.79 24.17
CA ALA A 17 -3.48 -16.75 25.18
C ALA A 17 -2.74 -15.40 25.24
N ALA A 18 -2.81 -14.58 24.19
CA ALA A 18 -2.14 -13.29 24.14
C ALA A 18 -2.81 -12.24 25.05
N LEU A 19 -4.12 -12.33 25.28
CA LEU A 19 -4.81 -11.50 26.28
C LEU A 19 -4.57 -12.07 27.67
N ARG A 20 -3.71 -11.40 28.44
CA ARG A 20 -3.31 -11.80 29.80
C ARG A 20 -3.83 -10.79 30.83
N PRO A 21 -4.14 -11.21 32.07
CA PRO A 21 -4.46 -10.28 33.15
C PRO A 21 -3.28 -9.32 33.42
N HIS A 22 -3.58 -8.05 33.68
CA HIS A 22 -2.57 -7.06 34.09
C HIS A 22 -2.39 -7.08 35.62
N PRO A 23 -1.17 -6.93 36.16
CA PRO A 23 -0.92 -6.96 37.61
C PRO A 23 -1.72 -5.94 38.42
N GLU A 24 -2.01 -4.79 37.82
CA GLU A 24 -2.77 -3.69 38.43
C GLU A 24 -4.29 -3.81 38.22
N GLY A 25 -4.76 -4.93 37.67
CA GLY A 25 -6.16 -5.16 37.29
C GLY A 25 -6.44 -4.86 35.82
N GLY A 26 -7.46 -5.52 35.27
CA GLY A 26 -7.78 -5.46 33.83
C GLY A 26 -6.93 -6.38 32.98
N TRP A 27 -6.72 -6.02 31.72
CA TRP A 27 -6.00 -6.81 30.72
C TRP A 27 -4.74 -6.10 30.24
N THR A 28 -3.67 -6.86 29.97
CA THR A 28 -2.44 -6.37 29.37
C THR A 28 -2.59 -6.28 27.86
N ASP A 29 -2.16 -5.17 27.27
CA ASP A 29 -2.06 -4.97 25.83
C ASP A 29 -0.97 -5.89 25.26
N PRO A 30 -1.32 -6.86 24.40
CA PRO A 30 -0.36 -7.82 23.86
C PRO A 30 0.72 -7.17 22.98
N PHE A 31 0.53 -5.91 22.56
CA PHE A 31 1.46 -5.22 21.66
C PHE A 31 2.46 -4.33 22.41
N SER A 32 2.09 -3.80 23.58
CA SER A 32 2.90 -2.82 24.31
C SER A 32 3.25 -3.21 25.75
N ASP A 33 2.69 -4.32 26.25
CA ASP A 33 2.77 -4.77 27.64
C ASP A 33 2.26 -3.73 28.68
N ARG A 34 1.48 -2.74 28.23
CA ARG A 34 0.80 -1.74 29.08
C ARG A 34 -0.62 -2.19 29.42
N PRO A 35 -1.29 -1.62 30.43
CA PRO A 35 -2.70 -1.92 30.67
C PRO A 35 -3.57 -1.43 29.49
N LEU A 36 -4.50 -2.27 29.04
CA LEU A 36 -5.53 -1.89 28.07
C LEU A 36 -6.50 -0.89 28.70
N PRO A 37 -7.01 0.08 27.92
CA PRO A 37 -8.10 0.93 28.38
C PRO A 37 -9.37 0.10 28.62
N PRO A 38 -10.33 0.59 29.42
CA PRO A 38 -11.64 -0.05 29.56
C PRO A 38 -12.27 -0.36 28.20
N GLY A 39 -12.76 -1.60 28.02
CA GLY A 39 -13.32 -2.05 26.73
C GLY A 39 -12.29 -2.50 25.69
N GLY A 40 -10.99 -2.28 25.92
CA GLY A 40 -9.94 -2.60 24.95
C GLY A 40 -9.79 -4.09 24.66
N ALA A 41 -10.01 -4.95 25.65
CA ALA A 41 -9.95 -6.39 25.47
C ALA A 41 -11.12 -6.90 24.62
N GLU A 42 -12.31 -6.33 24.79
CA GLU A 42 -13.50 -6.63 24.00
C GLU A 42 -13.28 -6.25 22.53
N LEU A 43 -12.78 -5.05 22.27
CA LEU A 43 -12.45 -4.59 20.91
C LEU A 43 -11.39 -5.47 20.23
N LEU A 44 -10.36 -5.90 20.95
CA LEU A 44 -9.37 -6.83 20.40
C LEU A 44 -9.96 -8.20 20.10
N ARG A 45 -10.84 -8.72 20.98
CA ARG A 45 -11.55 -9.97 20.72
C ARG A 45 -12.42 -9.87 19.48
N GLU A 46 -13.20 -8.80 19.33
CA GLU A 46 -14.03 -8.57 18.14
C GLU A 46 -13.18 -8.57 16.86
N LEU A 47 -12.10 -7.78 16.83
CA LEU A 47 -11.15 -7.75 15.71
C LEU A 47 -10.63 -9.15 15.36
N TRP A 48 -10.25 -9.92 16.38
CA TRP A 48 -9.69 -11.25 16.20
C TRP A 48 -10.73 -12.30 15.77
N TYR A 49 -11.96 -12.22 16.28
CA TYR A 49 -13.06 -13.06 15.82
C TYR A 49 -13.37 -12.81 14.35
N ASP A 50 -13.50 -11.53 13.96
CA ASP A 50 -13.74 -11.15 12.57
C ASP A 50 -12.61 -11.67 11.67
N ARG A 51 -11.35 -11.45 12.07
CA ARG A 51 -10.22 -11.93 11.28
C ARG A 51 -10.16 -13.45 11.19
N ALA A 52 -10.45 -14.16 12.27
CA ALA A 52 -10.50 -15.62 12.27
C ALA A 52 -11.61 -16.14 11.34
N ALA A 53 -12.79 -15.50 11.35
CA ALA A 53 -13.91 -15.83 10.47
C ALA A 53 -13.59 -15.56 8.99
N GLU A 54 -12.95 -14.45 8.68
CA GLU A 54 -12.47 -14.14 7.33
C GLU A 54 -11.45 -15.18 6.83
N ASN A 55 -10.47 -15.52 7.67
CA ASN A 55 -9.39 -16.43 7.31
C ASN A 55 -9.85 -17.89 7.23
N ALA A 56 -10.85 -18.30 8.02
CA ALA A 56 -11.44 -19.64 7.97
C ALA A 56 -12.05 -20.00 6.60
N GLN A 57 -12.33 -18.99 5.76
CA GLN A 57 -12.88 -19.20 4.42
C GLN A 57 -11.80 -19.38 3.36
N VAL A 58 -10.52 -19.12 3.66
CA VAL A 58 -9.44 -19.16 2.68
C VAL A 58 -8.87 -20.57 2.58
N ALA A 59 -9.00 -21.19 1.40
CA ALA A 59 -8.54 -22.55 1.15
C ALA A 59 -7.09 -22.61 0.63
N ALA A 60 -6.60 -21.56 -0.02
CA ALA A 60 -5.26 -21.54 -0.59
C ALA A 60 -4.73 -20.11 -0.77
N LEU A 61 -3.41 -19.97 -0.62
CA LEU A 61 -2.63 -18.78 -0.98
C LEU A 61 -1.86 -19.02 -2.28
N VAL A 62 -1.80 -18.06 -3.19
CA VAL A 62 -1.07 -18.23 -4.47
C VAL A 62 -0.43 -16.93 -4.96
N GLY A 63 0.66 -17.05 -5.72
CA GLY A 63 1.34 -15.90 -6.34
C GLY A 63 2.20 -15.06 -5.36
N MET A 64 2.40 -15.54 -4.13
CA MET A 64 3.20 -14.83 -3.13
C MET A 64 4.66 -15.30 -3.16
N ASP A 65 5.60 -14.37 -3.37
CA ASP A 65 7.04 -14.68 -3.37
C ASP A 65 7.45 -15.36 -2.05
N ARG A 66 8.40 -16.30 -2.11
CA ARG A 66 8.82 -17.12 -0.95
C ARG A 66 9.15 -16.29 0.30
N TRP A 67 9.78 -15.13 0.12
CA TRP A 67 10.15 -14.26 1.24
C TRP A 67 8.95 -13.60 1.94
N LYS A 68 7.81 -13.42 1.24
CA LYS A 68 6.58 -12.89 1.83
C LYS A 68 5.78 -13.96 2.59
N GLN A 69 6.07 -15.24 2.35
CA GLN A 69 5.20 -16.33 2.84
C GLN A 69 5.11 -16.40 4.36
N GLY A 70 6.16 -16.05 5.11
CA GLY A 70 6.08 -16.00 6.59
C GLY A 70 5.01 -15.02 7.07
N ALA A 71 5.11 -13.77 6.63
CA ALA A 71 4.14 -12.73 6.92
C ALA A 71 2.71 -13.07 6.45
N MET A 72 2.60 -13.69 5.28
CA MET A 72 1.31 -14.11 4.74
C MET A 72 0.70 -15.26 5.56
N ARG A 73 1.51 -16.14 6.14
CA ARG A 73 1.00 -17.15 7.10
C ARG A 73 0.40 -16.47 8.31
N GLU A 74 1.10 -15.51 8.90
CA GLU A 74 0.59 -14.77 10.07
C GLU A 74 -0.72 -14.05 9.72
N ALA A 75 -0.74 -13.27 8.64
CA ALA A 75 -1.90 -12.50 8.21
C ALA A 75 -3.15 -13.36 7.86
N PHE A 76 -2.93 -14.58 7.34
CA PHE A 76 -3.99 -15.50 6.95
C PHE A 76 -4.20 -16.65 7.95
N THR A 77 -3.56 -16.62 9.13
CA THR A 77 -3.80 -17.62 10.17
C THR A 77 -5.24 -17.54 10.63
N GLY A 78 -5.93 -18.68 10.58
CA GLY A 78 -7.28 -18.84 11.10
C GLY A 78 -7.38 -19.98 12.12
N PRO A 79 -8.59 -20.38 12.51
CA PRO A 79 -8.85 -21.41 13.52
C PRO A 79 -8.13 -22.74 13.24
N ALA A 80 -8.08 -23.13 11.96
CA ALA A 80 -7.43 -24.36 11.48
C ALA A 80 -5.94 -24.17 11.12
N GLY A 81 -5.34 -23.03 11.48
CA GLY A 81 -4.00 -22.63 11.07
C GLY A 81 -3.98 -21.82 9.77
N ALA A 82 -2.77 -21.64 9.20
CA ALA A 82 -2.59 -20.88 7.96
C ALA A 82 -2.89 -21.75 6.71
N PRO A 83 -3.61 -21.21 5.70
CA PRO A 83 -3.85 -21.93 4.46
C PRO A 83 -2.55 -22.28 3.71
N PRO A 84 -2.54 -23.37 2.93
CA PRO A 84 -1.36 -23.77 2.18
C PRO A 84 -1.04 -22.78 1.04
N PHE A 85 0.24 -22.65 0.69
CA PHE A 85 0.68 -21.96 -0.52
C PHE A 85 0.66 -22.92 -1.69
N ALA A 86 -0.21 -22.66 -2.66
CA ALA A 86 -0.27 -23.40 -3.90
C ALA A 86 0.91 -23.05 -4.82
N ALA A 87 1.45 -24.06 -5.51
CA ALA A 87 2.55 -23.88 -6.47
C ALA A 87 2.09 -23.21 -7.78
N SER A 88 0.80 -23.29 -8.11
CA SER A 88 0.20 -22.69 -9.31
C SER A 88 -1.24 -22.26 -9.06
N ALA A 89 -1.77 -21.45 -9.98
CA ALA A 89 -3.18 -21.03 -9.99
C ALA A 89 -4.13 -22.24 -10.06
N GLU A 90 -3.78 -23.25 -10.85
CA GLU A 90 -4.55 -24.48 -11.05
C GLU A 90 -4.53 -25.35 -9.78
N ALA A 91 -3.38 -25.45 -9.11
CA ALA A 91 -3.28 -26.12 -7.82
C ALA A 91 -4.11 -25.41 -6.74
N ALA A 92 -4.12 -24.07 -6.73
CA ALA A 92 -4.94 -23.29 -5.82
C ALA A 92 -6.44 -23.55 -6.04
N LEU A 93 -6.86 -23.63 -7.30
CA LEU A 93 -8.24 -23.95 -7.66
C LEU A 93 -8.64 -25.37 -7.23
N ALA A 94 -7.75 -26.35 -7.42
CA ALA A 94 -7.99 -27.72 -6.97
C ALA A 94 -8.13 -27.82 -5.44
N LEU A 95 -7.31 -27.09 -4.67
CA LEU A 95 -7.42 -27.01 -3.22
C LEU A 95 -8.73 -26.35 -2.79
N ALA A 96 -9.10 -25.23 -3.41
CA ALA A 96 -10.35 -24.53 -3.14
C ALA A 96 -11.59 -25.39 -3.36
N LEU A 97 -11.61 -26.18 -4.45
CA LEU A 97 -12.72 -27.08 -4.77
C LEU A 97 -12.85 -28.27 -3.80
N ARG A 98 -11.75 -28.71 -3.19
CA ARG A 98 -11.74 -29.80 -2.18
C ARG A 98 -12.10 -29.32 -0.78
N HIS A 99 -12.05 -28.01 -0.54
CA HIS A 99 -12.40 -27.43 0.74
C HIS A 99 -13.87 -27.69 1.06
N THR A 100 -14.18 -27.99 2.31
CA THR A 100 -15.52 -28.44 2.78
C THR A 100 -16.67 -27.50 2.41
N ARG A 101 -16.37 -26.22 2.12
CA ARG A 101 -17.34 -25.19 1.69
C ARG A 101 -17.00 -24.49 0.37
N LYS A 102 -16.16 -25.06 -0.50
CA LYS A 102 -15.57 -24.35 -1.66
C LYS A 102 -14.92 -23.02 -1.23
N GLY A 103 -13.78 -23.12 -0.55
CA GLY A 103 -13.13 -21.97 0.08
C GLY A 103 -12.53 -21.00 -0.93
N ALA A 104 -12.31 -19.77 -0.51
CA ALA A 104 -11.72 -18.70 -1.30
C ALA A 104 -10.24 -18.95 -1.60
N ILE A 105 -9.76 -18.42 -2.73
CA ILE A 105 -8.34 -18.34 -3.06
C ILE A 105 -7.88 -16.93 -2.77
N ALA A 106 -6.86 -16.76 -1.93
CA ALA A 106 -6.21 -15.46 -1.77
C ALA A 106 -4.94 -15.40 -2.62
N ALA A 107 -4.91 -14.44 -3.55
CA ALA A 107 -3.88 -14.38 -4.58
C ALA A 107 -3.22 -13.02 -4.66
N TRP A 108 -1.89 -12.99 -4.81
CA TRP A 108 -1.20 -11.75 -5.13
C TRP A 108 -1.65 -11.27 -6.52
N ALA A 109 -2.34 -10.13 -6.59
CA ALA A 109 -3.16 -9.77 -7.74
C ALA A 109 -2.36 -9.73 -9.06
N THR A 110 -1.15 -9.20 -9.03
CA THR A 110 -0.27 -9.06 -10.21
C THR A 110 0.39 -10.37 -10.69
N ARG A 111 0.27 -11.47 -9.94
CA ARG A 111 0.88 -12.77 -10.30
C ARG A 111 -0.13 -13.77 -10.88
N LEU A 112 -1.37 -13.36 -11.06
CA LEU A 112 -2.41 -14.23 -11.62
C LEU A 112 -2.32 -14.32 -13.15
N PRO A 113 -2.49 -15.51 -13.73
CA PRO A 113 -2.54 -15.65 -15.18
C PRO A 113 -3.84 -15.00 -15.73
N PRO A 114 -3.81 -14.51 -16.98
CA PRO A 114 -5.00 -13.99 -17.65
C PRO A 114 -6.19 -14.97 -17.59
N GLY A 115 -7.38 -14.42 -17.38
CA GLY A 115 -8.63 -15.20 -17.29
C GLY A 115 -8.79 -16.03 -16.01
N PHE A 116 -7.86 -16.00 -15.05
CA PHE A 116 -7.99 -16.80 -13.83
C PHE A 116 -9.22 -16.40 -12.99
N ALA A 117 -9.49 -15.11 -12.85
CA ALA A 117 -10.68 -14.62 -12.16
C ALA A 117 -11.99 -15.17 -12.78
N ALA A 118 -12.06 -15.24 -14.12
CA ALA A 118 -13.21 -15.82 -14.82
C ALA A 118 -13.33 -17.33 -14.59
N ARG A 119 -12.20 -18.07 -14.51
CA ARG A 119 -12.20 -19.49 -14.16
C ARG A 119 -12.67 -19.74 -12.73
N CYS A 120 -12.21 -18.94 -11.77
CA CYS A 120 -12.68 -19.00 -10.38
C CYS A 120 -14.19 -18.74 -10.30
N ALA A 121 -14.68 -17.70 -11.00
CA ALA A 121 -16.10 -17.39 -11.06
C ALA A 121 -16.94 -18.54 -11.66
N ALA A 122 -16.48 -19.12 -12.78
CA ALA A 122 -17.14 -20.27 -13.41
C ALA A 122 -17.18 -21.51 -12.50
N ALA A 123 -16.18 -21.69 -11.64
CA ALA A 123 -16.12 -22.77 -10.66
C ALA A 123 -16.89 -22.48 -9.36
N GLY A 124 -17.43 -21.27 -9.19
CA GLY A 124 -18.06 -20.80 -7.96
C GLY A 124 -17.08 -20.66 -6.79
N VAL A 125 -15.81 -20.37 -7.08
CA VAL A 125 -14.74 -20.20 -6.10
C VAL A 125 -14.44 -18.70 -5.93
N PRO A 126 -14.59 -18.12 -4.73
CA PRO A 126 -14.23 -16.72 -4.50
C PRO A 126 -12.74 -16.48 -4.69
N LEU A 127 -12.38 -15.35 -5.30
CA LEU A 127 -11.00 -14.90 -5.46
C LEU A 127 -10.79 -13.61 -4.65
N LEU A 128 -9.82 -13.63 -3.74
CA LEU A 128 -9.40 -12.47 -2.96
C LEU A 128 -8.10 -11.93 -3.56
N HIS A 129 -8.13 -10.67 -3.99
CA HIS A 129 -6.98 -9.94 -4.50
C HIS A 129 -6.18 -9.38 -3.34
N VAL A 130 -4.98 -9.91 -3.13
CA VAL A 130 -4.05 -9.50 -2.09
C VAL A 130 -3.04 -8.52 -2.67
N GLU A 131 -2.86 -7.40 -1.98
CA GLU A 131 -1.85 -6.39 -2.28
C GLU A 131 -1.24 -5.82 -0.99
N ASP A 132 -0.12 -5.13 -1.13
CA ASP A 132 0.46 -4.36 -0.03
C ASP A 132 -0.51 -3.26 0.43
N GLY A 133 -0.60 -3.02 1.74
CA GLY A 133 -1.34 -1.90 2.32
C GLY A 133 -0.68 -0.54 2.06
N PHE A 134 -1.43 0.54 2.31
CA PHE A 134 -0.95 1.91 2.04
C PHE A 134 0.07 2.41 3.07
N VAL A 135 -0.05 1.97 4.33
CA VAL A 135 0.92 2.23 5.42
C VAL A 135 1.68 0.93 5.66
N ARG A 136 2.84 0.78 5.00
CA ARG A 136 3.40 -0.55 4.73
C ARG A 136 4.49 -1.01 5.71
N SER A 137 5.63 -0.32 5.74
CA SER A 137 6.86 -0.83 6.39
C SER A 137 7.87 0.30 6.61
N VAL A 138 8.85 0.11 7.52
CA VAL A 138 10.06 0.95 7.50
C VAL A 138 11.01 0.45 6.41
N GLY A 139 11.30 1.27 5.40
CA GLY A 139 12.13 0.87 4.26
C GLY A 139 11.35 0.44 3.01
N LEU A 140 12.06 0.33 1.89
CA LEU A 140 11.51 -0.10 0.60
C LEU A 140 11.12 -1.60 0.63
N GLY A 141 10.10 -1.97 -0.15
CA GLY A 141 9.78 -3.39 -0.40
C GLY A 141 10.90 -4.16 -1.08
N VAL A 142 11.81 -3.46 -1.78
CA VAL A 142 13.05 -4.04 -2.34
C VAL A 142 14.09 -4.42 -1.27
N ASN A 143 13.87 -4.03 -0.01
CA ASN A 143 14.68 -4.43 1.14
C ASN A 143 14.01 -5.54 1.96
N PHE A 144 12.95 -6.19 1.45
CA PHE A 144 12.36 -7.40 2.03
C PHE A 144 11.79 -7.25 3.46
N VAL A 145 11.47 -6.03 3.89
CA VAL A 145 10.79 -5.78 5.16
C VAL A 145 9.33 -6.21 5.04
N THR A 146 8.89 -7.01 6.00
CA THR A 146 7.52 -7.51 6.12
C THR A 146 6.52 -6.35 6.07
N ALA A 147 5.45 -6.48 5.29
CA ALA A 147 4.37 -5.49 5.30
C ALA A 147 3.44 -5.80 6.48
N GLY A 148 3.31 -4.86 7.42
CA GLY A 148 2.35 -4.97 8.53
C GLY A 148 0.92 -4.60 8.13
N SER A 149 0.70 -4.25 6.86
CA SER A 149 -0.58 -3.84 6.30
C SER A 149 -0.80 -4.51 4.94
N LEU A 150 -1.98 -5.09 4.74
CA LEU A 150 -2.37 -5.82 3.54
C LEU A 150 -3.77 -5.41 3.08
N CYS A 151 -3.93 -5.19 1.79
CA CYS A 151 -5.25 -5.08 1.18
C CYS A 151 -5.71 -6.49 0.79
N VAL A 152 -6.94 -6.85 1.14
CA VAL A 152 -7.56 -8.12 0.72
C VAL A 152 -8.93 -7.82 0.14
N ASP A 153 -9.02 -7.79 -1.19
CA ASP A 153 -10.20 -7.32 -1.91
C ASP A 153 -10.91 -8.47 -2.63
N PRO A 154 -12.17 -8.80 -2.29
CA PRO A 154 -12.93 -9.87 -2.93
C PRO A 154 -13.51 -9.49 -4.30
N TYR A 155 -13.34 -8.24 -4.77
CA TYR A 155 -13.91 -7.75 -6.01
C TYR A 155 -12.84 -7.42 -7.05
N ALA A 156 -11.96 -6.47 -6.74
CA ALA A 156 -10.94 -5.99 -7.66
C ALA A 156 -9.84 -5.24 -6.91
N PRO A 157 -8.57 -5.26 -7.36
CA PRO A 157 -7.53 -4.43 -6.75
C PRO A 157 -7.89 -2.94 -6.76
N HIS A 158 -7.60 -2.23 -5.67
CA HIS A 158 -7.91 -0.81 -5.48
C HIS A 158 -7.38 0.13 -6.57
N TYR A 159 -6.32 -0.26 -7.29
CA TYR A 159 -5.71 0.53 -8.37
C TYR A 159 -6.35 0.33 -9.74
N ASP A 160 -7.28 -0.62 -9.89
CA ASP A 160 -7.96 -0.90 -11.16
C ASP A 160 -9.28 -0.11 -11.24
N PRO A 161 -9.36 0.97 -12.04
CA PRO A 161 -10.60 1.70 -12.25
C PRO A 161 -11.55 0.99 -13.24
N GLY A 162 -11.21 -0.19 -13.75
CA GLY A 162 -12.07 -0.99 -14.61
C GLY A 162 -13.27 -1.60 -13.86
N ALA A 163 -13.09 -1.92 -12.57
CA ALA A 163 -14.11 -2.55 -11.74
C ALA A 163 -14.24 -1.86 -10.36
N GLN A 164 -15.37 -2.07 -9.68
CA GLN A 164 -15.59 -1.52 -8.35
C GLN A 164 -14.92 -2.42 -7.29
N SER A 165 -13.86 -1.90 -6.65
CA SER A 165 -13.16 -2.55 -5.54
C SER A 165 -13.96 -2.52 -4.23
N LEU A 166 -13.57 -3.30 -3.23
CA LEU A 166 -14.07 -3.18 -1.86
C LEU A 166 -13.77 -1.79 -1.29
N LEU A 167 -12.60 -1.22 -1.57
CA LEU A 167 -12.29 0.15 -1.15
C LEU A 167 -13.30 1.15 -1.75
N GLU A 168 -13.59 1.06 -3.05
CA GLU A 168 -14.58 1.93 -3.68
C GLU A 168 -15.98 1.72 -3.08
N ARG A 169 -16.34 0.48 -2.71
CA ARG A 169 -17.60 0.18 -2.01
C ARG A 169 -17.65 0.79 -0.61
N ILE A 170 -16.58 0.70 0.17
CA ILE A 170 -16.49 1.33 1.51
C ILE A 170 -16.68 2.84 1.36
N LEU A 171 -15.89 3.47 0.48
CA LEU A 171 -15.92 4.92 0.28
C LEU A 171 -17.27 5.42 -0.26
N THR A 172 -17.97 4.61 -1.07
CA THR A 172 -19.28 4.98 -1.60
C THR A 172 -20.39 4.87 -0.55
N ASN A 173 -20.42 3.75 0.19
CA ASN A 173 -21.60 3.32 0.93
C ASN A 173 -21.51 3.51 2.45
N THR A 174 -20.33 3.79 3.00
CA THR A 174 -20.19 4.01 4.43
C THR A 174 -20.70 5.40 4.82
N ASP A 175 -21.58 5.46 5.81
CA ASP A 175 -21.80 6.65 6.60
C ASP A 175 -20.63 6.79 7.57
N PHE A 176 -19.91 7.91 7.52
CA PHE A 176 -18.74 8.15 8.36
C PHE A 176 -19.14 8.95 9.60
N PRO A 177 -19.40 8.30 10.75
CA PRO A 177 -19.84 9.01 11.94
C PRO A 177 -18.72 9.88 12.54
N PRO A 178 -19.06 10.87 13.38
CA PRO A 178 -18.09 11.85 13.91
C PRO A 178 -16.89 11.22 14.65
N ASP A 179 -17.11 10.13 15.38
CA ASP A 179 -16.07 9.41 16.12
C ASP A 179 -15.06 8.72 15.18
N LEU A 180 -15.54 8.12 14.09
CA LEU A 180 -14.68 7.53 13.05
C LEU A 180 -13.88 8.61 12.32
N LEU A 181 -14.50 9.76 12.01
CA LEU A 181 -13.82 10.90 11.40
C LEU A 181 -12.75 11.48 12.32
N GLU A 182 -13.03 11.59 13.61
CA GLU A 182 -12.07 12.06 14.62
C GLU A 182 -10.89 11.09 14.77
N ARG A 183 -11.15 9.78 14.81
CA ARG A 183 -10.12 8.74 14.80
C ARG A 183 -9.25 8.85 13.54
N ALA A 184 -9.87 9.01 12.37
CA ALA A 184 -9.15 9.18 11.10
C ALA A 184 -8.30 10.45 11.07
N ARG A 185 -8.81 11.57 11.60
CA ARG A 185 -8.07 12.84 11.74
C ARG A 185 -6.85 12.69 12.63
N ALA A 186 -7.01 12.05 13.79
CA ALA A 186 -5.91 11.78 14.71
C ALA A 186 -4.86 10.84 14.07
N PHE A 187 -5.32 9.79 13.39
CA PHE A 187 -4.46 8.86 12.67
C PHE A 187 -3.65 9.56 11.56
N ARG A 188 -4.30 10.40 10.76
CA ARG A 188 -3.66 11.25 9.73
C ARG A 188 -2.61 12.16 10.35
N ALA A 189 -2.95 12.87 11.43
CA ALA A 189 -2.02 13.77 12.10
C ALA A 189 -0.77 13.04 12.58
N ARG A 190 -0.91 11.82 13.11
CA ARG A 190 0.23 10.97 13.51
C ARG A 190 1.10 10.54 12.33
N ILE A 191 0.51 10.14 11.20
CA ILE A 191 1.26 9.81 9.97
C ILE A 191 2.13 11.00 9.54
N VAL A 192 1.54 12.20 9.49
CA VAL A 192 2.23 13.42 9.08
C VAL A 192 3.34 13.79 10.06
N ALA A 193 3.05 13.77 11.37
CA ALA A 193 4.01 14.10 12.42
C ALA A 193 5.23 13.15 12.44
N LEU A 194 5.01 11.86 12.18
CA LEU A 194 6.08 10.86 12.09
C LEU A 194 6.83 10.92 10.75
N GLY A 195 6.41 11.77 9.81
CA GLY A 195 7.00 11.90 8.48
C GLY A 195 6.82 10.65 7.62
N LEU A 196 5.80 9.83 7.89
CA LEU A 196 5.69 8.52 7.26
C LEU A 196 5.30 8.63 5.78
N THR A 197 5.95 7.81 4.97
CA THR A 197 5.65 7.55 3.56
C THR A 197 5.66 6.05 3.32
N LYS A 198 5.23 5.57 2.15
CA LYS A 198 5.15 4.14 1.80
C LYS A 198 6.43 3.37 2.14
N TYR A 199 7.58 4.04 2.00
CA TYR A 199 8.90 3.43 2.15
C TYR A 199 9.72 3.96 3.33
N ASN A 200 9.27 5.02 4.03
CA ASN A 200 9.89 5.52 5.27
C ASN A 200 11.43 5.60 5.23
N LEU A 201 11.98 6.12 4.12
CA LEU A 201 13.42 6.16 3.85
C LEU A 201 14.10 7.23 4.72
N ARG A 202 14.50 6.89 5.95
CA ARG A 202 15.24 7.80 6.84
C ARG A 202 16.71 7.91 6.42
N GLY A 203 17.28 9.12 6.58
CA GLY A 203 18.73 9.36 6.49
C GLY A 203 19.28 9.67 5.08
N GLY A 204 18.44 10.00 4.11
CA GLY A 204 18.87 10.44 2.78
C GLY A 204 19.17 11.94 2.69
N PRO A 205 19.79 12.40 1.58
CA PRO A 205 19.90 13.82 1.25
C PRO A 205 18.53 14.50 1.33
N ARG A 206 18.49 15.74 1.79
CA ARG A 206 17.28 16.57 1.82
C ARG A 206 17.30 17.49 0.60
N PRO A 207 16.80 17.05 -0.57
CA PRO A 207 16.76 17.90 -1.74
C PRO A 207 16.04 19.21 -1.39
N GLN A 208 16.71 20.32 -1.68
CA GLN A 208 16.15 21.65 -1.51
C GLN A 208 15.55 22.08 -2.84
N VAL A 209 14.28 22.47 -2.80
CA VAL A 209 13.64 23.24 -3.86
C VAL A 209 14.15 24.67 -3.72
N PRO A 210 14.88 25.23 -4.70
CA PRO A 210 15.43 26.58 -4.58
C PRO A 210 14.34 27.62 -4.28
N GLU A 211 14.60 28.52 -3.33
CA GLU A 211 13.70 29.65 -3.00
C GLU A 211 13.44 30.55 -4.22
N ALA A 212 14.36 30.57 -5.18
CA ALA A 212 14.30 31.33 -6.42
C ALA A 212 13.21 30.86 -7.41
N ALA A 213 12.21 30.10 -6.97
CA ALA A 213 10.97 29.90 -7.73
C ALA A 213 10.27 31.24 -8.04
N GLY A 214 10.66 32.35 -7.40
CA GLY A 214 10.25 33.71 -7.82
C GLY A 214 8.75 33.94 -7.65
N GLY A 215 8.14 33.31 -6.65
CA GLY A 215 6.70 33.34 -6.40
C GLY A 215 5.86 32.43 -7.31
N ARG A 216 6.47 31.62 -8.19
CA ARG A 216 5.76 30.64 -9.02
C ARG A 216 5.20 29.50 -8.17
N PRO A 217 4.02 28.95 -8.51
CA PRO A 217 3.54 27.70 -7.92
C PRO A 217 4.58 26.59 -8.12
N ARG A 218 4.92 25.87 -7.04
CA ARG A 218 5.87 24.76 -7.06
C ARG A 218 5.10 23.46 -7.15
N ILE A 219 5.38 22.71 -8.22
CA ILE A 219 4.73 21.44 -8.53
C ILE A 219 5.75 20.32 -8.40
N LEU A 220 5.43 19.30 -7.60
CA LEU A 220 6.17 18.04 -7.60
C LEU A 220 5.48 17.03 -8.53
N VAL A 221 6.26 16.45 -9.45
CA VAL A 221 5.86 15.35 -10.33
C VAL A 221 6.62 14.09 -9.91
N PRO A 222 5.98 13.14 -9.19
CA PRO A 222 6.60 11.86 -8.85
C PRO A 222 6.52 10.91 -10.05
N GLY A 223 7.67 10.46 -10.52
CA GLY A 223 7.77 9.37 -11.47
C GLY A 223 7.30 8.04 -10.87
N GLN A 224 6.84 7.16 -11.75
CA GLN A 224 6.34 5.83 -11.39
C GLN A 224 7.07 4.75 -12.19
N VAL A 225 6.85 3.50 -11.82
CA VAL A 225 7.25 2.39 -12.68
C VAL A 225 6.19 2.23 -13.77
N GLU A 226 6.58 2.34 -15.04
CA GLU A 226 5.63 2.36 -16.17
C GLU A 226 4.91 1.03 -16.41
N ASP A 227 5.53 -0.09 -16.01
CA ASP A 227 4.91 -1.42 -16.11
C ASP A 227 4.06 -1.81 -14.88
N ASP A 228 3.96 -0.92 -13.89
CA ASP A 228 3.13 -1.14 -12.71
C ASP A 228 1.65 -1.28 -13.09
N ALA A 229 0.94 -2.17 -12.40
CA ALA A 229 -0.47 -2.42 -12.68
C ALA A 229 -1.32 -1.16 -12.49
N SER A 230 -0.99 -0.30 -11.52
CA SER A 230 -1.67 0.98 -11.31
C SER A 230 -1.47 1.97 -12.46
N VAL A 231 -0.35 1.91 -13.18
CA VAL A 231 -0.12 2.75 -14.38
C VAL A 231 -0.83 2.13 -15.59
N ARG A 232 -0.69 0.82 -15.78
CA ARG A 232 -1.27 0.11 -16.94
C ARG A 232 -2.79 0.16 -16.97
N LEU A 233 -3.44 0.01 -15.82
CA LEU A 233 -4.90 0.00 -15.68
C LEU A 233 -5.46 1.40 -15.41
N GLY A 234 -4.74 2.19 -14.60
CA GLY A 234 -5.22 3.49 -14.12
C GLY A 234 -4.67 4.72 -14.86
N GLY A 235 -3.74 4.58 -15.80
CA GLY A 235 -3.08 5.73 -16.45
C GLY A 235 -3.96 6.59 -17.37
N ALA A 236 -5.18 6.15 -17.69
CA ALA A 236 -6.17 6.92 -18.45
C ALA A 236 -5.67 7.51 -19.78
N GLY A 237 -4.79 6.78 -20.47
CA GLY A 237 -4.21 7.17 -21.77
C GLY A 237 -2.75 7.58 -21.70
N ILE A 238 -2.28 8.09 -20.57
CA ILE A 238 -0.85 8.35 -20.31
C ILE A 238 -0.22 7.08 -19.74
N ARG A 239 0.88 6.64 -20.34
CA ARG A 239 1.56 5.40 -19.94
C ARG A 239 3.02 5.59 -19.59
N ARG A 240 3.60 6.74 -19.95
CA ARG A 240 5.02 7.04 -19.70
C ARG A 240 5.21 8.21 -18.75
N ASN A 241 6.30 8.19 -18.00
CA ASN A 241 6.66 9.29 -17.11
C ASN A 241 6.95 10.58 -17.88
N LEU A 242 7.53 10.48 -19.07
CA LEU A 242 7.80 11.64 -19.91
C LEU A 242 6.51 12.29 -20.43
N GLU A 243 5.52 11.48 -20.84
CA GLU A 243 4.19 11.97 -21.24
C GLU A 243 3.48 12.70 -20.09
N LEU A 244 3.62 12.21 -18.85
CA LEU A 244 3.12 12.91 -17.68
C LEU A 244 3.81 14.28 -17.52
N LEU A 245 5.13 14.34 -17.63
CA LEU A 245 5.88 15.61 -17.53
C LEU A 245 5.47 16.61 -18.61
N GLU A 246 5.34 16.16 -19.85
CA GLU A 246 4.84 16.94 -20.98
C GLU A 246 3.45 17.51 -20.68
N ALA A 247 2.51 16.67 -20.24
CA ALA A 247 1.16 17.09 -19.90
C ALA A 247 1.12 18.09 -18.73
N VAL A 248 1.94 17.88 -17.71
CA VAL A 248 2.03 18.81 -16.56
C VAL A 248 2.61 20.16 -16.98
N ARG A 249 3.69 20.18 -17.78
CA ARG A 249 4.26 21.44 -18.29
C ARG A 249 3.26 22.17 -19.19
N ALA A 250 2.59 21.47 -20.10
CA ALA A 250 1.58 22.06 -20.97
C ALA A 250 0.42 22.69 -20.18
N ALA A 251 -0.02 22.02 -19.11
CA ALA A 251 -1.10 22.52 -18.25
C ALA A 251 -0.66 23.64 -17.29
N ASN A 252 0.64 23.76 -17.01
CA ASN A 252 1.19 24.74 -16.07
C ASN A 252 2.44 25.43 -16.65
N PRO A 253 2.32 26.25 -17.70
CA PRO A 253 3.48 26.78 -18.45
C PRO A 253 4.45 27.58 -17.59
N THR A 254 3.94 28.33 -16.62
CA THR A 254 4.71 29.25 -15.77
C THR A 254 5.09 28.66 -14.41
N ALA A 255 4.62 27.47 -14.07
CA ALA A 255 4.91 26.86 -12.77
C ALA A 255 6.38 26.43 -12.69
N TRP A 256 6.91 26.35 -11.46
CA TRP A 256 8.19 25.73 -11.21
C TRP A 256 7.98 24.24 -10.94
N ILE A 257 8.57 23.37 -11.76
CA ILE A 257 8.30 21.93 -11.74
C ILE A 257 9.53 21.16 -11.27
N ALA A 258 9.37 20.38 -10.19
CA ALA A 258 10.34 19.39 -9.74
C ALA A 258 9.93 17.99 -10.20
N TYR A 259 10.80 17.33 -10.95
CA TYR A 259 10.62 15.91 -11.27
C TYR A 259 11.42 15.02 -10.31
N ARG A 260 10.72 14.09 -9.66
CA ARG A 260 11.30 13.08 -8.76
C ARG A 260 11.09 11.69 -9.39
N PRO A 261 12.07 11.08 -10.06
CA PRO A 261 11.90 9.74 -10.60
C PRO A 261 11.68 8.70 -9.50
N HIS A 262 11.02 7.58 -9.81
CA HIS A 262 10.77 6.51 -8.83
C HIS A 262 12.08 5.84 -8.38
N PRO A 263 12.30 5.55 -7.09
CA PRO A 263 13.53 4.92 -6.61
C PRO A 263 13.81 3.57 -7.28
N ASP A 264 12.81 2.70 -7.44
CA ASP A 264 13.00 1.40 -8.13
C ASP A 264 13.39 1.54 -9.61
N VAL A 265 12.97 2.61 -10.28
CA VAL A 265 13.41 2.89 -11.66
C VAL A 265 14.88 3.30 -11.68
N GLN A 266 15.29 4.11 -10.69
CA GLN A 266 16.67 4.51 -10.52
C GLN A 266 17.61 3.33 -10.24
N THR A 267 17.11 2.21 -9.69
CA THR A 267 17.94 1.01 -9.49
C THR A 267 18.41 0.34 -10.78
N GLY A 268 17.74 0.58 -11.91
CA GLY A 268 18.01 -0.09 -13.17
C GLY A 268 17.10 -1.29 -13.48
N TYR A 269 16.35 -1.79 -12.50
CA TYR A 269 15.57 -3.03 -12.65
C TYR A 269 14.15 -2.85 -13.21
N ARG A 270 13.63 -1.62 -13.22
CA ARG A 270 12.25 -1.32 -13.64
C ARG A 270 12.20 -0.33 -14.80
N ARG A 271 11.09 -0.39 -15.54
CA ARG A 271 10.76 0.51 -16.66
C ARG A 271 10.31 1.89 -16.19
N GLY A 272 10.46 2.89 -17.05
CA GLY A 272 10.12 4.28 -16.77
C GLY A 272 11.29 5.21 -16.48
N TYR A 273 12.49 4.82 -16.91
CA TYR A 273 13.66 5.69 -16.82
C TYR A 273 13.47 6.89 -17.75
N VAL A 274 13.59 8.09 -17.17
CA VAL A 274 13.64 9.36 -17.90
C VAL A 274 15.02 9.94 -17.65
N THR A 275 15.75 10.26 -18.71
CA THR A 275 17.08 10.87 -18.59
C THR A 275 16.97 12.26 -17.97
N ARG A 276 18.08 12.76 -17.41
CA ARG A 276 18.12 14.14 -16.90
C ARG A 276 17.78 15.16 -17.98
N GLY A 277 18.27 14.97 -19.21
CA GLY A 277 18.03 15.88 -20.33
C GLY A 277 16.56 15.92 -20.73
N GLU A 278 15.92 14.75 -20.91
CA GLU A 278 14.48 14.67 -21.21
C GLU A 278 13.63 15.27 -20.10
N ALA A 279 13.97 14.99 -18.83
CA ALA A 279 13.24 15.57 -17.70
C ALA A 279 13.35 17.09 -17.66
N LEU A 280 14.55 17.65 -17.85
CA LEU A 280 14.80 19.10 -17.81
C LEU A 280 14.24 19.85 -19.03
N ALA A 281 13.83 19.15 -20.08
CA ALA A 281 13.06 19.76 -21.17
C ALA A 281 11.66 20.22 -20.72
N PHE A 282 11.11 19.60 -19.66
CA PHE A 282 9.76 19.88 -19.16
C PHE A 282 9.72 20.27 -17.68
N ALA A 283 10.74 19.95 -16.89
CA ALA A 283 10.88 20.29 -15.48
C ALA A 283 12.00 21.31 -15.25
N ASP A 284 11.86 22.15 -14.23
CA ASP A 284 12.90 23.10 -13.82
C ASP A 284 14.03 22.41 -13.03
N VAL A 285 13.73 21.29 -12.36
CA VAL A 285 14.74 20.52 -11.62
C VAL A 285 14.50 19.00 -11.69
N PHE A 286 15.61 18.26 -11.70
CA PHE A 286 15.65 16.80 -11.63
C PHE A 286 16.22 16.36 -10.27
N LEU A 287 15.41 15.65 -9.47
CA LEU A 287 15.74 15.26 -8.10
C LEU A 287 15.78 13.73 -7.96
N PRO A 288 16.87 13.04 -8.32
CA PRO A 288 16.92 11.57 -8.31
C PRO A 288 17.07 10.95 -6.91
N GLU A 289 17.47 11.75 -5.93
CA GLU A 289 17.81 11.31 -4.58
C GLU A 289 16.95 12.01 -3.52
N GLY A 290 17.00 11.48 -2.31
CA GLY A 290 16.30 12.02 -1.14
C GLY A 290 14.90 11.47 -0.92
N ASP A 291 14.41 11.76 0.29
CA ASP A 291 13.10 11.37 0.77
C ASP A 291 12.02 12.32 0.24
N ILE A 292 11.04 11.75 -0.46
CA ILE A 292 9.90 12.49 -1.01
C ILE A 292 9.11 13.20 0.08
N ALA A 293 9.10 12.69 1.32
CA ALA A 293 8.43 13.34 2.44
C ALA A 293 8.94 14.78 2.66
N THR A 294 10.25 14.99 2.45
CA THR A 294 10.88 16.31 2.63
C THR A 294 10.50 17.29 1.53
N LEU A 295 10.14 16.79 0.35
CA LEU A 295 9.70 17.60 -0.78
C LEU A 295 8.27 18.10 -0.60
N PHE A 296 7.39 17.33 0.06
CA PHE A 296 6.02 17.79 0.31
C PHE A 296 5.96 19.08 1.15
N ALA A 297 6.92 19.31 2.04
CA ALA A 297 6.99 20.55 2.82
C ALA A 297 7.47 21.77 2.00
N GLN A 298 7.93 21.56 0.77
CA GLN A 298 8.57 22.56 -0.07
C GLN A 298 7.80 22.88 -1.36
N VAL A 299 6.62 22.28 -1.55
CA VAL A 299 5.79 22.46 -2.74
C VAL A 299 4.33 22.72 -2.36
N GLU A 300 3.60 23.43 -3.20
CA GLU A 300 2.16 23.68 -2.99
C GLU A 300 1.29 22.61 -3.65
N GLU A 301 1.79 21.96 -4.70
CA GLU A 301 1.02 21.02 -5.50
C GLU A 301 1.79 19.75 -5.84
N VAL A 302 1.06 18.64 -5.95
CA VAL A 302 1.56 17.38 -6.50
C VAL A 302 0.73 16.99 -7.72
N HIS A 303 1.40 16.80 -8.85
CA HIS A 303 0.76 16.38 -10.10
C HIS A 303 1.23 14.97 -10.42
N THR A 304 0.31 14.01 -10.39
CA THR A 304 0.65 12.58 -10.48
C THR A 304 -0.25 11.83 -11.46
N LEU A 305 0.24 10.71 -11.98
CA LEU A 305 -0.57 9.81 -12.78
C LEU A 305 -1.47 8.95 -11.86
N THR A 306 -0.88 7.98 -11.16
CA THR A 306 -1.61 7.10 -10.21
C THR A 306 -0.83 6.81 -8.92
N SER A 307 0.25 7.55 -8.65
CA SER A 307 1.17 7.25 -7.55
C SER A 307 0.50 7.36 -6.18
N LEU A 308 0.88 6.49 -5.23
CA LEU A 308 0.48 6.68 -3.83
C LEU A 308 0.99 8.01 -3.26
N ALA A 309 2.04 8.59 -3.83
CA ALA A 309 2.54 9.92 -3.45
C ALA A 309 1.47 11.03 -3.54
N GLY A 310 0.50 10.92 -4.45
CA GLY A 310 -0.62 11.86 -4.49
C GLY A 310 -1.53 11.73 -3.27
N PHE A 311 -1.79 10.50 -2.81
CA PHE A 311 -2.53 10.30 -1.55
C PHE A 311 -1.74 10.85 -0.36
N GLU A 312 -0.44 10.58 -0.29
CA GLU A 312 0.44 11.10 0.78
C GLU A 312 0.48 12.64 0.82
N ALA A 313 0.36 13.29 -0.33
CA ALA A 313 0.25 14.73 -0.45
C ALA A 313 -1.10 15.24 0.08
N LEU A 314 -2.21 14.55 -0.22
CA LEU A 314 -3.52 14.84 0.36
C LEU A 314 -3.48 14.76 1.89
N LEU A 315 -2.85 13.73 2.47
CA LEU A 315 -2.72 13.58 3.93
C LEU A 315 -2.05 14.80 4.60
N ARG A 316 -1.22 15.52 3.85
CA ARG A 316 -0.47 16.71 4.27
C ARG A 316 -1.16 18.03 3.88
N GLY A 317 -2.34 17.98 3.28
CA GLY A 317 -3.10 19.16 2.88
C GLY A 317 -2.60 19.85 1.60
N LEU A 318 -1.76 19.18 0.80
CA LEU A 318 -1.32 19.73 -0.49
C LEU A 318 -2.44 19.61 -1.53
N ARG A 319 -2.42 20.51 -2.52
CA ARG A 319 -3.30 20.40 -3.70
C ARG A 319 -2.78 19.29 -4.60
N VAL A 320 -3.68 18.43 -5.09
CA VAL A 320 -3.30 17.27 -5.89
C VAL A 320 -4.07 17.25 -7.20
N THR A 321 -3.33 17.17 -8.31
CA THR A 321 -3.89 16.95 -9.65
C THR A 321 -3.58 15.53 -10.09
N THR A 322 -4.61 14.78 -10.50
CA THR A 322 -4.45 13.42 -11.03
C THR A 322 -4.64 13.41 -12.55
N TYR A 323 -3.69 12.79 -13.25
CA TYR A 323 -3.76 12.59 -14.70
C TYR A 323 -4.28 11.19 -15.07
N GLY A 324 -4.20 10.26 -14.13
CA GLY A 324 -4.82 8.95 -14.19
C GLY A 324 -6.02 8.85 -13.24
N GLN A 325 -6.37 7.61 -12.87
CA GLN A 325 -7.53 7.28 -12.05
C GLN A 325 -7.12 6.45 -10.80
N PRO A 326 -6.24 6.98 -9.92
CA PRO A 326 -5.90 6.28 -8.67
C PRO A 326 -7.12 6.19 -7.74
N PHE A 327 -7.06 5.33 -6.72
CA PHE A 327 -8.20 5.09 -5.82
C PHE A 327 -8.76 6.34 -5.11
N TYR A 328 -7.92 7.37 -4.92
CA TYR A 328 -8.26 8.62 -4.24
C TYR A 328 -8.76 9.74 -5.18
N ALA A 329 -8.79 9.52 -6.50
CA ALA A 329 -9.40 10.45 -7.46
C ALA A 329 -10.92 10.33 -7.49
N GLY A 330 -11.65 11.35 -7.95
CA GLY A 330 -13.10 11.32 -8.17
C GLY A 330 -13.96 11.55 -6.94
N TRP A 331 -13.35 11.88 -5.79
CA TRP A 331 -14.07 12.13 -4.52
C TRP A 331 -14.15 13.62 -4.15
N GLY A 332 -13.80 14.52 -5.07
CA GLY A 332 -13.77 15.97 -4.83
C GLY A 332 -12.57 16.50 -4.05
N LEU A 333 -11.58 15.65 -3.75
CA LEU A 333 -10.35 16.01 -3.03
C LEU A 333 -9.17 16.32 -3.97
N THR A 334 -9.32 16.04 -5.25
CA THR A 334 -8.30 16.19 -6.29
C THR A 334 -8.85 16.92 -7.50
N THR A 335 -7.98 17.60 -8.24
CA THR A 335 -8.29 18.06 -9.59
C THR A 335 -8.04 16.90 -10.55
N ASP A 336 -9.11 16.28 -11.06
CA ASP A 336 -8.99 15.10 -11.92
C ASP A 336 -9.02 15.48 -13.40
N ARG A 337 -7.93 15.21 -14.14
CA ARG A 337 -7.89 15.43 -15.59
C ARG A 337 -8.68 14.37 -16.36
N LYS A 338 -8.84 13.18 -15.79
CA LYS A 338 -9.61 12.06 -16.31
C LYS A 338 -10.42 11.42 -15.18
N PRO A 339 -11.50 12.06 -14.70
CA PRO A 339 -12.24 11.58 -13.54
C PRO A 339 -12.73 10.14 -13.73
N PRO A 340 -12.70 9.30 -12.68
CA PRO A 340 -13.30 7.96 -12.72
C PRO A 340 -14.82 8.05 -12.94
N PRO A 341 -15.43 7.20 -13.79
CA PRO A 341 -16.83 7.35 -14.16
C PRO A 341 -17.83 7.01 -13.04
N ARG A 342 -17.44 6.24 -12.02
CA ARG A 342 -18.36 5.65 -11.02
C ARG A 342 -18.39 6.37 -9.67
N ARG A 343 -17.47 7.30 -9.40
CA ARG A 343 -17.35 7.94 -8.08
C ARG A 343 -18.23 9.19 -8.08
N GLY A 344 -19.38 9.08 -7.40
CA GLY A 344 -20.49 10.02 -7.53
C GLY A 344 -20.79 10.86 -6.29
N ARG A 345 -19.93 10.83 -5.26
CA ARG A 345 -20.10 11.65 -4.05
C ARG A 345 -18.81 12.33 -3.65
N PRO A 346 -18.88 13.55 -3.09
CA PRO A 346 -17.73 14.16 -2.44
C PRO A 346 -17.44 13.46 -1.10
N LEU A 347 -16.17 13.41 -0.71
CA LEU A 347 -15.70 12.98 0.60
C LEU A 347 -14.88 14.08 1.27
N SER A 348 -14.92 14.14 2.60
CA SER A 348 -13.88 14.85 3.35
C SER A 348 -12.58 14.04 3.31
N LEU A 349 -11.45 14.71 3.54
CA LEU A 349 -10.16 14.01 3.63
C LEU A 349 -10.17 12.96 4.75
N ASP A 350 -10.82 13.24 5.87
CA ASP A 350 -10.92 12.30 6.99
C ASP A 350 -11.81 11.09 6.67
N ALA A 351 -12.86 11.25 5.85
CA ALA A 351 -13.64 10.12 5.34
C ALA A 351 -12.80 9.23 4.39
N LEU A 352 -12.02 9.84 3.49
CA LEU A 352 -11.09 9.09 2.64
C LEU A 352 -10.04 8.34 3.48
N VAL A 353 -9.50 8.97 4.52
CA VAL A 353 -8.56 8.34 5.46
C VAL A 353 -9.22 7.19 6.22
N ALA A 354 -10.42 7.38 6.75
CA ALA A 354 -11.15 6.33 7.44
C ALA A 354 -11.35 5.10 6.55
N GLY A 355 -11.84 5.30 5.33
CA GLY A 355 -12.06 4.21 4.38
C GLY A 355 -10.74 3.53 3.96
N ALA A 356 -9.74 4.31 3.56
CA ALA A 356 -8.52 3.79 2.98
C ALA A 356 -7.52 3.23 4.01
N LEU A 357 -7.46 3.77 5.22
CA LEU A 357 -6.43 3.44 6.21
C LEU A 357 -6.97 2.77 7.49
N LEU A 358 -8.27 2.84 7.78
CA LEU A 358 -8.82 2.20 8.98
C LEU A 358 -9.69 0.98 8.64
N LEU A 359 -10.55 1.11 7.63
CA LEU A 359 -11.56 0.09 7.32
C LEU A 359 -11.10 -0.92 6.26
N TYR A 360 -10.39 -0.47 5.23
CA TYR A 360 -10.04 -1.32 4.09
C TYR A 360 -8.84 -2.26 4.34
N PRO A 361 -7.70 -1.81 4.90
CA PRO A 361 -6.55 -2.67 5.05
C PRO A 361 -6.65 -3.54 6.30
N ARG A 362 -6.02 -4.70 6.21
CA ARG A 362 -5.79 -5.65 7.28
C ARG A 362 -4.42 -5.37 7.90
N TYR A 363 -4.36 -5.21 9.22
CA TYR A 363 -3.13 -4.95 9.94
C TYR A 363 -2.66 -6.16 10.75
N THR A 364 -1.35 -6.38 10.79
CA THR A 364 -0.69 -7.44 11.54
C THR A 364 0.55 -6.85 12.18
N ASP A 365 0.68 -7.03 13.49
CA ASP A 365 1.83 -6.54 14.23
C ASP A 365 3.08 -7.36 13.84
N PRO A 366 4.13 -6.75 13.27
CA PRO A 366 5.31 -7.47 12.80
C PRO A 366 6.14 -8.12 13.93
N VAL A 367 5.87 -7.78 15.19
CA VAL A 367 6.58 -8.33 16.36
C VAL A 367 5.87 -9.58 16.89
N THR A 368 4.56 -9.49 17.12
CA THR A 368 3.78 -10.58 17.69
C THR A 368 3.15 -11.51 16.65
N GLY A 369 3.05 -11.08 15.39
CA GLY A 369 2.33 -11.80 14.33
C GLY A 369 0.80 -11.81 14.50
N LEU A 370 0.27 -11.08 15.50
CA LEU A 370 -1.15 -11.01 15.79
C LEU A 370 -1.83 -9.95 14.91
N PRO A 371 -3.11 -10.15 14.50
CA PRO A 371 -3.90 -9.07 13.92
C PRO A 371 -4.01 -7.91 14.92
N CYS A 372 -3.84 -6.68 14.45
CA CYS A 372 -3.82 -5.51 15.34
C CYS A 372 -4.62 -4.34 14.74
N PRO A 373 -5.00 -3.35 15.56
CA PRO A 373 -5.49 -2.07 15.05
C PRO A 373 -4.41 -1.33 14.23
N PRO A 374 -4.81 -0.46 13.28
CA PRO A 374 -3.85 0.33 12.49
C PRO A 374 -2.92 1.20 13.35
N GLU A 375 -3.39 1.68 14.50
CA GLU A 375 -2.61 2.50 15.45
C GLU A 375 -1.40 1.75 15.98
N THR A 376 -1.54 0.45 16.26
CA THR A 376 -0.44 -0.41 16.70
C THR A 376 0.66 -0.47 15.66
N LEU A 377 0.32 -0.57 14.36
CA LEU A 377 1.33 -0.54 13.31
C LEU A 377 2.03 0.82 13.24
N LEU A 378 1.33 1.94 13.45
CA LEU A 378 1.98 3.25 13.53
C LEU A 378 2.97 3.35 14.68
N ASP A 379 2.64 2.80 15.85
CA ASP A 379 3.55 2.75 17.00
C ASP A 379 4.83 1.96 16.65
N ARG A 380 4.67 0.80 16.00
CA ARG A 380 5.81 0.00 15.52
C ARG A 380 6.65 0.71 14.47
N LEU A 381 6.03 1.41 13.53
CA LEU A 381 6.75 2.18 12.51
C LEU A 381 7.57 3.33 13.14
N GLY A 382 7.12 3.87 14.27
CA GLY A 382 7.89 4.82 15.08
C GLY A 382 9.08 4.18 15.83
N GLN A 383 9.02 2.88 16.11
CA GLN A 383 10.00 2.10 16.88
C GLN A 383 10.80 1.15 15.98
N HIS A 384 11.60 1.69 15.06
CA HIS A 384 12.27 0.90 14.03
C HIS A 384 13.13 -0.26 14.56
N GLU A 385 13.72 -0.12 15.75
CA GLU A 385 14.56 -1.14 16.39
C GLU A 385 13.78 -2.38 16.82
N ALA A 386 12.47 -2.26 17.01
CA ALA A 386 11.60 -3.38 17.38
C ALA A 386 11.27 -4.30 16.21
N TRP A 387 11.58 -3.91 14.96
CA TRP A 387 11.29 -4.71 13.79
C TRP A 387 12.26 -5.89 13.66
N PRO A 388 11.78 -7.10 13.34
CA PRO A 388 12.66 -8.25 13.19
C PRO A 388 13.72 -8.00 12.11
N PRO A 389 15.00 -8.34 12.38
CA PRO A 389 16.06 -8.16 11.41
C PRO A 389 15.81 -9.02 10.16
N LEU A 390 16.21 -8.50 8.99
CA LEU A 390 16.24 -9.33 7.78
C LEU A 390 17.05 -10.62 8.02
N PRO A 391 16.61 -11.79 7.50
CA PRO A 391 17.35 -13.04 7.63
C PRO A 391 18.80 -12.89 7.16
N THR A 392 19.76 -13.49 7.89
CA THR A 392 21.21 -13.32 7.67
C THR A 392 21.64 -13.66 6.23
N GLY A 393 21.15 -14.77 5.67
CA GLY A 393 21.45 -15.15 4.28
C GLY A 393 20.96 -14.13 3.26
N ARG A 394 19.89 -13.38 3.58
CA ARG A 394 19.35 -12.34 2.69
C ARG A 394 20.14 -11.05 2.77
N ARG A 395 20.57 -10.64 3.96
CA ARG A 395 21.50 -9.50 4.13
C ARG A 395 22.78 -9.70 3.30
N LEU A 396 23.26 -10.94 3.25
CA LEU A 396 24.43 -11.31 2.47
C LEU A 396 24.17 -11.25 0.95
N TYR A 397 23.04 -11.79 0.47
CA TYR A 397 22.62 -11.68 -0.93
C TYR A 397 22.45 -10.22 -1.39
N ASP A 398 21.77 -9.40 -0.58
CA ASP A 398 21.54 -7.99 -0.92
C ASP A 398 22.86 -7.21 -1.02
N ARG A 399 23.81 -7.49 -0.11
CA ARG A 399 25.13 -6.84 -0.07
C ARG A 399 26.07 -7.30 -1.19
N LEU A 400 26.12 -8.60 -1.47
CA LEU A 400 27.11 -9.18 -2.39
C LEU A 400 26.63 -9.24 -3.84
N TRP A 401 25.32 -9.34 -4.10
CA TRP A 401 24.78 -9.56 -5.45
C TRP A 401 23.85 -8.44 -5.91
N TRP A 402 22.81 -8.13 -5.14
CA TRP A 402 21.76 -7.21 -5.58
C TRP A 402 22.24 -5.76 -5.76
N ARG A 403 23.00 -5.23 -4.78
CA ARG A 403 23.53 -3.86 -4.82
C ARG A 403 24.59 -3.66 -5.93
N PRO A 404 25.58 -4.55 -6.11
CA PRO A 404 26.55 -4.45 -7.21
C PRO A 404 25.90 -4.54 -8.60
N GLN A 405 24.94 -5.47 -8.79
CA GLN A 405 24.22 -5.58 -10.07
C GLN A 405 23.42 -4.31 -10.40
N GLY A 406 22.72 -3.74 -9.40
CA GLY A 406 21.98 -2.50 -9.60
C GLY A 406 22.91 -1.32 -9.93
N TRP A 407 24.11 -1.27 -9.34
CA TRP A 407 25.12 -0.27 -9.70
C TRP A 407 25.59 -0.42 -11.14
N LEU A 408 25.89 -1.65 -11.59
CA LEU A 408 26.30 -1.91 -12.96
C LEU A 408 25.21 -1.50 -13.96
N LEU A 409 23.95 -1.90 -13.72
CA LEU A 409 22.82 -1.52 -14.57
C LEU A 409 22.61 0.00 -14.64
N ARG A 410 22.85 0.73 -13.54
CA ARG A 410 22.85 2.20 -13.54
C ARG A 410 23.93 2.78 -14.43
N GLN A 411 25.16 2.24 -14.36
CA GLN A 411 26.26 2.69 -15.23
C GLN A 411 25.92 2.44 -16.70
N VAL A 412 25.48 1.23 -17.04
CA VAL A 412 25.10 0.87 -18.42
C VAL A 412 24.00 1.80 -18.95
N ARG A 413 22.99 2.13 -18.14
CA ARG A 413 21.94 3.10 -18.51
C ARG A 413 22.46 4.53 -18.64
N HIS A 414 23.34 4.96 -17.74
CA HIS A 414 23.95 6.30 -17.78
C HIS A 414 24.75 6.53 -19.06
N PHE A 415 25.45 5.51 -19.54
CA PHE A 415 26.19 5.55 -20.81
C PHE A 415 25.33 5.26 -22.05
N GLY A 416 24.01 5.17 -21.92
CA GLY A 416 23.10 4.94 -23.05
C GLY A 416 23.20 3.53 -23.68
N LEU A 417 23.88 2.59 -23.02
CA LEU A 417 24.12 1.24 -23.53
C LEU A 417 22.90 0.30 -23.35
N TRP A 418 21.84 0.77 -22.68
CA TRP A 418 20.60 0.01 -22.48
C TRP A 418 19.38 0.91 -22.27
N GLN A 419 18.46 0.92 -23.25
CA GLN A 419 17.14 1.57 -23.17
C GLN A 419 16.06 0.52 -23.46
N ARG A 420 15.38 0.01 -22.43
CA ARG A 420 14.18 -0.83 -22.56
C ARG A 420 13.24 -0.66 -21.39
#